data_AF-A0A9C7D006-F1
#
_entry.id   AF-A0A9C7D006-F1
#
_cell.length_a   1.000
_cell.length_b   1.000
_cell.length_c   1.000
_cell.angle_alpha   90.00
_cell.angle_beta   90.00
_cell.angle_gamma   90.00
#
_symmetry.space_group_name_H-M   'P 1'
#
loop_
_entity.id
_entity.type
_entity.pdbx_description
1 polymer ?
#
loop_
_entity_poly.entity_id
_entity_poly.type
_entity_poly.pdbx_seq_one_letter_code
_entity_poly.pdbx_strand_id
1 'polypeptide(L)'
;MKMSSLALALSILMAAPILAHADEASRDQEIVERFAKCDTNKDGKLTKEEAKGCMPRIYSNFSYIDSSGKGYVTVAEIQAMANR
;
A
#
# COMPACT_ATOMS: atom_id res chain seq x y z
N MET A 1 56.56 -7.44 -21.37
CA MET A 1 56.86 -6.09 -20.83
C MET A 1 55.53 -5.40 -20.60
N LYS A 2 55.27 -4.95 -19.36
CA LYS A 2 54.05 -4.25 -18.91
C LYS A 2 54.07 -2.79 -19.37
N MET A 3 52.94 -2.23 -19.79
CA MET A 3 52.72 -0.78 -19.79
C MET A 3 51.24 -0.48 -19.50
N SER A 4 50.98 0.11 -18.33
CA SER A 4 49.70 0.68 -17.88
C SER A 4 49.44 2.06 -18.49
N SER A 5 48.16 2.46 -18.60
CA SER A 5 47.52 3.67 -18.01
C SER A 5 46.26 4.03 -18.82
N LEU A 6 45.02 4.02 -18.28
CA LEU A 6 44.35 4.97 -17.37
C LEU A 6 43.70 6.18 -18.08
N ALA A 7 42.36 6.19 -18.20
CA ALA A 7 41.43 7.36 -18.12
C ALA A 7 40.00 6.92 -18.52
N LEU A 8 38.99 7.01 -17.64
CA LEU A 8 38.06 8.15 -17.41
C LEU A 8 36.98 8.25 -18.53
N ALA A 9 35.66 8.23 -18.33
CA ALA A 9 34.82 8.48 -17.17
C ALA A 9 33.51 7.66 -17.31
N LEU A 10 33.09 7.02 -16.21
CA LEU A 10 31.78 6.40 -16.05
C LEU A 10 30.88 7.39 -15.33
N SER A 11 29.92 7.99 -16.04
CA SER A 11 28.93 8.88 -15.41
C SER A 11 27.56 8.69 -16.05
N ILE A 12 26.92 7.57 -15.72
CA ILE A 12 25.46 7.49 -15.67
C ILE A 12 25.14 6.80 -14.35
N LEU A 13 25.01 7.58 -13.28
CA LEU A 13 24.32 7.12 -12.07
C LEU A 13 23.08 7.98 -11.88
N MET A 14 22.07 7.70 -12.69
CA MET A 14 20.69 8.03 -12.35
C MET A 14 20.20 6.96 -11.37
N ALA A 15 20.59 7.06 -10.10
CA ALA A 15 19.97 6.26 -9.05
C ALA A 15 18.82 7.06 -8.44
N ALA A 16 17.61 6.78 -8.96
CA ALA A 16 16.33 7.23 -8.42
C ALA A 16 16.11 6.69 -6.98
N PRO A 17 15.19 7.26 -6.18
CA PRO A 17 15.17 7.12 -4.73
C PRO A 17 14.72 5.71 -4.30
N ILE A 18 15.65 4.92 -3.73
CA ILE A 18 15.37 3.54 -3.26
C ILE A 18 14.66 3.52 -1.88
N LEU A 19 14.46 4.67 -1.22
CA LEU A 19 13.97 4.71 0.17
C LEU A 19 12.44 4.66 0.34
N ALA A 20 11.63 4.81 -0.71
CA ALA A 20 10.17 4.84 -0.57
C ALA A 20 9.49 3.45 -0.59
N HIS A 21 10.07 2.47 -1.29
CA HIS A 21 9.40 1.19 -1.57
C HIS A 21 9.30 0.23 -0.38
N ALA A 22 10.20 0.34 0.61
CA ALA A 22 10.20 -0.57 1.76
C ALA A 22 9.07 -0.27 2.76
N ASP A 23 8.70 1.02 2.91
CA ASP A 23 7.70 1.46 3.90
C ASP A 23 6.27 1.22 3.39
N GLU A 24 6.04 1.34 2.08
CA GLU A 24 4.74 1.05 1.45
C GLU A 24 4.39 -0.44 1.50
N ALA A 25 5.34 -1.32 1.15
CA ALA A 25 5.11 -2.76 1.18
C ALA A 25 4.73 -3.28 2.59
N SER A 26 5.34 -2.72 3.63
CA SER A 26 5.00 -3.07 5.02
C SER A 26 3.58 -2.62 5.40
N ARG A 27 3.16 -1.43 4.96
CA ARG A 27 1.82 -0.89 5.23
C ARG A 27 0.75 -1.67 4.48
N ASP A 28 1.00 -2.01 3.23
CA ASP A 28 0.10 -2.81 2.41
C ASP A 28 -0.13 -4.19 3.02
N GLN A 29 0.93 -4.83 3.54
CA GLN A 29 0.82 -6.09 4.26
C GLN A 29 -0.02 -5.95 5.54
N GLU A 30 0.22 -4.92 6.34
CA GLU A 30 -0.59 -4.66 7.54
C GLU A 30 -2.08 -4.45 7.20
N ILE A 31 -2.36 -3.73 6.12
CA ILE A 31 -3.73 -3.52 5.63
C ILE A 31 -4.36 -4.85 5.23
N VAL A 32 -3.67 -5.69 4.47
CA VAL A 32 -4.17 -7.02 4.06
C VAL A 32 -4.47 -7.89 5.28
N GLU A 33 -3.57 -7.94 6.26
CA GLU A 33 -3.77 -8.73 7.47
C GLU A 33 -4.96 -8.25 8.30
N ARG A 34 -5.10 -6.94 8.47
CA ARG A 34 -6.23 -6.35 9.19
C ARG A 34 -7.52 -6.59 8.42
N PHE A 35 -7.51 -6.38 7.11
CA PHE A 35 -8.65 -6.61 6.23
C PHE A 35 -9.16 -8.05 6.37
N ALA A 36 -8.27 -9.04 6.26
CA ALA A 36 -8.62 -10.45 6.37
C ALA A 36 -9.19 -10.84 7.75
N LYS A 37 -8.83 -10.10 8.81
CA LYS A 37 -9.43 -10.28 10.16
C LYS A 37 -10.81 -9.66 10.27
N CYS A 38 -11.09 -8.60 9.51
CA CYS A 38 -12.39 -7.90 9.51
C CYS A 38 -13.41 -8.59 8.59
N ASP A 39 -12.94 -9.12 7.46
CA ASP A 39 -13.74 -9.77 6.41
C ASP A 39 -14.21 -11.13 6.93
N THR A 40 -15.29 -11.08 7.71
CA THR A 40 -15.77 -12.22 8.49
C THR A 40 -16.44 -13.25 7.59
N ASN A 41 -17.12 -12.77 6.54
CA ASN A 41 -17.75 -13.62 5.54
C ASN A 41 -16.79 -14.08 4.42
N LYS A 42 -15.58 -13.50 4.35
CA LYS A 42 -14.49 -13.83 3.41
C LYS A 42 -14.89 -13.62 1.95
N ASP A 43 -15.66 -12.57 1.67
CA ASP A 43 -16.12 -12.25 0.33
C ASP A 43 -15.20 -11.26 -0.43
N GLY A 44 -14.07 -10.89 0.20
CA GLY A 44 -13.09 -9.94 -0.30
C GLY A 44 -13.54 -8.48 -0.19
N LYS A 45 -14.52 -8.19 0.66
CA LYS A 45 -15.09 -6.85 0.87
C LYS A 45 -15.24 -6.59 2.37
N LEU A 46 -15.30 -5.31 2.72
CA LEU A 46 -15.69 -4.87 4.05
C LEU A 46 -16.89 -3.98 3.96
N THR A 47 -17.97 -4.42 4.60
CA THR A 47 -19.11 -3.57 4.92
C THR A 47 -18.75 -2.56 6.00
N LYS A 48 -19.59 -1.55 6.17
CA LYS A 48 -19.39 -0.53 7.21
C LYS A 48 -19.44 -1.15 8.60
N GLU A 49 -20.31 -2.14 8.79
CA GLU A 49 -20.49 -2.88 10.02
C GLU A 49 -19.25 -3.71 10.37
N GLU A 50 -18.67 -4.42 9.40
CA GLU A 50 -17.42 -5.16 9.57
C GLU A 50 -16.24 -4.23 9.85
N ALA A 51 -16.14 -3.12 9.13
CA ALA A 51 -15.09 -2.12 9.35
C ALA A 51 -15.15 -1.49 10.75
N LYS A 52 -16.35 -1.33 11.33
CA LYS A 52 -16.54 -0.75 12.68
C LYS A 52 -15.82 -1.54 13.76
N GLY A 53 -15.81 -2.87 13.67
CA GLY A 53 -15.28 -3.76 14.71
C GLY A 53 -13.76 -3.83 14.73
N CYS A 54 -13.09 -3.64 13.59
CA CYS A 54 -11.68 -3.99 13.46
C CYS A 54 -10.83 -2.97 12.68
N MET A 55 -11.43 -2.00 11.97
CA MET A 55 -10.71 -0.92 11.28
C MET A 55 -11.35 0.47 11.53
N PRO A 56 -11.16 1.08 12.71
CA PRO A 56 -11.79 2.36 13.07
C PRO A 56 -11.50 3.50 12.11
N ARG A 57 -10.29 3.58 11.52
CA ARG A 57 -9.96 4.60 10.51
C ARG A 57 -10.75 4.42 9.22
N ILE A 58 -10.98 3.17 8.81
CA ILE A 58 -11.77 2.87 7.61
C ILE A 58 -13.24 3.13 7.89
N TYR A 59 -13.74 2.74 9.06
CA TYR A 59 -15.12 3.05 9.48
C TYR A 59 -15.39 4.56 9.47
N SER A 60 -14.51 5.38 10.05
CA SER A 60 -14.68 6.84 10.09
C SER A 60 -14.61 7.49 8.70
N ASN A 61 -13.87 6.90 7.76
CA ASN A 61 -13.73 7.39 6.39
C ASN A 61 -14.53 6.56 5.38
N PHE A 62 -15.47 5.74 5.83
CA PHE A 62 -16.06 4.71 4.97
C PHE A 62 -16.75 5.34 3.75
N SER A 63 -17.56 6.37 3.97
CA SER A 63 -18.24 7.09 2.89
C SER A 63 -17.29 7.83 1.95
N TYR A 64 -16.08 8.16 2.40
CA TYR A 64 -15.05 8.76 1.55
C TYR A 64 -14.40 7.70 0.65
N ILE A 65 -14.17 6.49 1.18
CA ILE A 65 -13.56 5.38 0.45
C ILE A 65 -14.58 4.77 -0.52
N ASP A 66 -15.79 4.45 -0.06
CA ASP A 66 -16.91 4.02 -0.89
C ASP A 66 -17.67 5.22 -1.51
N SER A 67 -16.93 6.02 -2.29
CA SER A 67 -17.50 7.18 -2.98
C SER A 67 -18.61 6.83 -3.99
N SER A 68 -18.62 5.58 -4.47
CA SER A 68 -19.65 5.03 -5.37
C SER A 68 -20.93 4.57 -4.66
N GLY A 69 -20.94 4.48 -3.32
CA GLY A 69 -22.11 4.04 -2.57
C GLY A 69 -22.49 2.57 -2.79
N LYS A 70 -21.50 1.67 -2.93
CA LYS A 70 -21.71 0.23 -3.10
C LYS A 70 -22.16 -0.46 -1.80
N GLY A 71 -21.89 0.18 -0.66
CA GLY A 71 -22.09 -0.39 0.68
C GLY A 71 -20.90 -1.21 1.18
N TYR A 72 -19.80 -1.25 0.43
CA TYR A 72 -18.59 -1.99 0.79
C TYR A 72 -17.32 -1.34 0.23
N VAL A 73 -16.19 -1.63 0.86
CA VAL A 73 -14.84 -1.25 0.40
C VAL A 73 -13.97 -2.49 0.23
N THR A 74 -13.06 -2.44 -0.74
CA THR A 74 -12.09 -3.51 -1.01
C THR A 74 -10.73 -3.19 -0.40
N VAL A 75 -9.88 -4.21 -0.28
CA VAL A 75 -8.50 -4.02 0.21
C VAL A 75 -7.73 -3.01 -0.64
N ALA A 76 -7.93 -3.03 -1.97
CA ALA A 76 -7.26 -2.12 -2.90
C ALA A 76 -7.69 -0.66 -2.69
N GLU A 77 -8.97 -0.41 -2.40
CA GLU A 77 -9.47 0.94 -2.09
C GLU A 77 -8.91 1.45 -0.76
N ILE A 78 -8.74 0.55 0.22
CA ILE A 78 -8.13 0.90 1.50
C ILE A 78 -6.64 1.22 1.34
N GLN A 79 -5.90 0.41 0.57
CA GLN A 79 -4.47 0.66 0.25
C GLN A 79 -4.30 1.98 -0.51
N ALA A 80 -5.14 2.22 -1.52
CA ALA A 80 -5.13 3.48 -2.27
C ALA A 80 -5.37 4.71 -1.38
N MET A 81 -6.19 4.58 -0.32
CA MET A 81 -6.38 5.65 0.67
C MET A 81 -5.17 5.79 1.60
N ALA A 82 -4.55 4.69 2.02
CA ALA A 82 -3.40 4.70 2.93
C ALA A 82 -2.11 5.26 2.31
N ASN A 83 -1.97 5.12 0.99
CA ASN A 83 -0.83 5.62 0.21
C ASN A 83 -1.05 7.05 -0.33
N ARG A 84 -2.14 7.71 0.08
CA ARG A 84 -2.52 9.06 -0.32
C ARG A 84 -2.19 10.08 0.76
#